data_AF-A0A4X2K459-F1
#
_entry.id   AF-A0A4X2K459-F1
#
_cell.length_a   1.000
_cell.length_b   1.000
_cell.length_c   1.000
_cell.angle_alpha   90.00
_cell.angle_beta   90.00
_cell.angle_gamma   90.00
#
_symmetry.space_group_name_H-M   'P 1'
#
loop_
_entity.id
_entity.type
_entity.pdbx_description
1 polymer ?
#
loop_
_entity_poly.entity_id
_entity_poly.type
_entity_poly.pdbx_seq_one_letter_code
_entity_poly.pdbx_strand_id
1 'polypeptide(L)'
;MKSILFFGVLIGYIFCQETFVGDQVLEITPRNEEQVKNLRQLETEAHFQIDFWRPLTTAGEKVHVRIPFSRLQAVKIFLESHGIPYSIMIEDVQVLLDKENEEMRFHQRRERSGTFNFGTYHTLEEIFQEMDNLAEQYPDLVSQLQIGYSFEKRPMNVLKFSTGGNKSAIWLDAGIHAREWVTQATALWTANQIASDYGKDPSITALLDTMDIFLLPVTNPDGYVFSYTKNHSVMLTRILVQLLRVPIPALLSNLWIWKNGEGLLFEPQGPSGYWCGCLAE
;
A
#
# COMPACT_ATOMS: atom_id res chain seq x y z
N MET A 1 22.18 14.86 34.68
CA MET A 1 21.18 13.77 34.54
C MET A 1 20.14 14.03 33.44
N LYS A 2 19.63 15.26 33.25
CA LYS A 2 18.70 15.58 32.14
C LYS A 2 19.32 15.45 30.73
N SER A 3 20.62 15.72 30.58
CA SER A 3 21.33 15.64 29.28
C SER A 3 21.61 14.21 28.80
N ILE A 4 21.68 13.24 29.73
CA ILE A 4 21.91 11.81 29.41
C ILE A 4 20.60 11.16 28.91
N LEU A 5 19.45 11.59 29.43
CA LEU A 5 18.13 11.18 28.95
C LEU A 5 17.85 11.65 27.52
N PHE A 6 18.32 12.84 27.12
CA PHE A 6 18.13 13.35 25.76
C PHE A 6 18.94 12.57 24.71
N PHE A 7 20.18 12.16 25.04
CA PHE A 7 21.00 11.32 24.16
C PHE A 7 20.48 9.88 24.06
N GLY A 8 19.93 9.31 25.15
CA GLY A 8 19.32 7.97 25.12
C GLY A 8 18.08 7.90 24.21
N VAL A 9 17.27 8.97 24.16
CA VAL A 9 16.10 9.05 23.27
C VAL A 9 16.52 9.20 21.80
N LEU A 10 17.58 9.97 21.51
CA LEU A 10 18.08 10.15 20.14
C LEU A 10 18.73 8.88 19.59
N ILE A 11 19.49 8.15 20.43
CA ILE A 11 20.09 6.86 20.05
C ILE A 11 19.00 5.79 19.89
N GLY A 12 17.98 5.75 20.77
CA GLY A 12 16.85 4.83 20.64
C GLY A 12 15.99 5.06 19.39
N TYR A 13 15.92 6.30 18.89
CA TYR A 13 15.19 6.63 17.65
C TYR A 13 15.93 6.11 16.40
N ILE A 14 17.27 6.20 16.37
CA ILE A 14 18.10 5.67 15.26
C ILE A 14 18.04 4.13 15.20
N PHE A 15 17.90 3.44 16.34
CA PHE A 15 17.83 1.98 16.41
C PHE A 15 16.45 1.36 16.07
N CYS A 16 15.46 2.14 15.65
CA CYS A 16 14.10 1.63 15.40
C CYS A 16 13.66 1.64 13.92
N GLN A 17 14.46 2.23 13.02
CA GLN A 17 14.17 2.24 11.59
C GLN A 17 14.92 1.08 10.91
N GLU A 18 14.22 0.25 10.15
CA GLU A 18 14.89 -0.76 9.33
C GLU A 18 15.67 -0.07 8.20
N THR A 19 16.91 -0.53 8.01
CA THR A 19 17.78 -0.08 6.91
C THR A 19 17.97 -1.22 5.94
N PHE A 20 18.15 -0.87 4.67
CA PHE A 20 18.28 -1.79 3.55
C PHE A 20 19.65 -1.61 2.87
N VAL A 21 20.66 -1.17 3.63
CA VAL A 21 21.99 -0.86 3.11
C VAL A 21 22.60 -2.12 2.50
N GLY A 22 22.85 -2.06 1.19
CA GLY A 22 23.42 -3.16 0.42
C GLY A 22 22.43 -4.28 0.07
N ASP A 23 21.16 -4.14 0.43
CA ASP A 23 20.12 -5.06 -0.06
C ASP A 23 19.99 -4.91 -1.57
N GLN A 24 19.90 -6.04 -2.27
CA GLN A 24 19.72 -6.06 -3.71
C GLN A 24 18.36 -6.59 -4.08
N VAL A 25 17.79 -6.06 -5.17
CA VAL A 25 16.67 -6.72 -5.83
C VAL A 25 17.20 -7.45 -7.06
N LEU A 26 17.02 -8.76 -7.07
CA LEU A 26 17.39 -9.61 -8.20
C LEU A 26 16.16 -9.86 -9.07
N GLU A 27 16.37 -9.78 -10.39
CA GLU A 27 15.46 -10.33 -11.39
C GLU A 27 15.91 -11.76 -11.71
N ILE A 28 15.05 -12.74 -11.41
CA ILE A 28 15.31 -14.16 -11.56
C ILE A 28 14.35 -14.72 -12.62
N THR A 29 14.85 -15.55 -13.54
CA THR A 29 14.01 -16.17 -14.58
C THR A 29 14.15 -17.70 -14.54
N PRO A 30 13.32 -18.43 -13.78
CA PRO A 30 13.33 -19.88 -13.78
C PRO A 30 12.97 -20.40 -15.17
N ARG A 31 13.72 -21.37 -15.69
CA ARG A 31 13.54 -21.94 -17.04
C ARG A 31 12.67 -23.19 -17.07
N ASN A 32 12.44 -23.82 -15.93
CA ASN A 32 11.68 -25.06 -15.82
C ASN A 32 11.03 -25.19 -14.43
N GLU A 33 10.13 -26.17 -14.28
CA GLU A 33 9.38 -26.42 -13.05
C GLU A 33 10.27 -26.83 -11.86
N GLU A 34 11.43 -27.46 -12.12
CA GLU A 34 12.39 -27.79 -11.06
C GLU A 34 12.99 -26.52 -10.46
N GLN A 35 13.36 -25.54 -11.29
CA GLN A 35 13.84 -24.24 -10.82
C GLN A 35 12.76 -23.46 -10.07
N VAL A 36 11.50 -23.52 -10.53
CA VAL A 36 10.35 -22.93 -9.80
C VAL A 36 10.23 -23.58 -8.41
N LYS A 37 10.34 -24.91 -8.32
CA LYS A 37 10.30 -25.63 -7.04
C LYS A 37 11.45 -25.24 -6.12
N ASN A 38 12.66 -25.10 -6.64
CA ASN A 38 13.84 -24.68 -5.87
C ASN A 38 13.66 -23.25 -5.32
N LEU A 39 13.10 -22.34 -6.11
CA LEU A 39 12.80 -20.97 -5.66
C LEU A 39 11.67 -20.93 -4.60
N ARG A 40 10.64 -21.78 -4.71
CA ARG A 40 9.62 -21.93 -3.65
C ARG A 40 10.22 -22.45 -2.35
N GLN A 41 11.18 -23.37 -2.42
CA GLN A 41 11.87 -23.83 -1.22
C GLN A 41 12.62 -22.67 -0.55
N LEU A 42 13.35 -21.87 -1.33
CA LEU A 42 14.04 -20.69 -0.84
C LEU A 42 13.08 -19.66 -0.20
N GLU A 43 11.87 -19.50 -0.75
CA GLU A 43 10.81 -18.67 -0.18
C GLU A 43 10.33 -19.17 1.20
N THR A 44 10.18 -20.49 1.36
CA THR A 44 9.74 -21.09 2.64
C THR A 44 10.81 -21.07 3.73
N GLU A 45 12.07 -20.84 3.37
CA GLU A 45 13.19 -20.83 4.30
C GLU A 45 13.27 -19.50 5.07
N ALA A 46 12.50 -19.42 6.15
CA ALA A 46 12.32 -18.24 6.99
C ALA A 46 13.62 -17.57 7.50
N HIS A 47 14.75 -18.28 7.50
CA HIS A 47 16.04 -17.75 7.95
C HIS A 47 16.72 -16.82 6.93
N PHE A 48 16.29 -16.84 5.67
CA PHE A 48 16.80 -15.95 4.64
C PHE A 48 16.10 -14.58 4.62
N GLN A 49 14.89 -14.46 5.19
CA GLN A 49 14.11 -13.20 5.24
C GLN A 49 14.01 -12.51 3.88
N ILE A 50 13.83 -13.31 2.83
CA ILE A 50 13.72 -12.86 1.45
C ILE A 50 12.32 -12.28 1.22
N ASP A 51 12.25 -11.20 0.44
CA ASP A 51 11.02 -10.47 0.17
C ASP A 51 10.72 -10.47 -1.34
N PHE A 52 9.68 -11.21 -1.72
CA PHE A 52 9.23 -11.29 -3.11
C PHE A 52 8.39 -10.06 -3.46
N TRP A 53 8.90 -9.27 -4.39
CA TRP A 53 8.20 -8.11 -4.94
C TRP A 53 7.26 -8.52 -6.07
N ARG A 54 7.71 -9.50 -6.89
CA ARG A 54 6.88 -10.19 -7.86
C ARG A 54 6.88 -11.68 -7.53
N PRO A 55 5.72 -12.27 -7.17
CA PRO A 55 5.65 -13.65 -6.70
C PRO A 55 5.94 -14.67 -7.83
N LEU A 56 6.33 -15.87 -7.41
CA LEU A 56 6.57 -17.02 -8.30
C LEU A 56 5.26 -17.55 -8.88
N THR A 57 5.11 -17.47 -10.19
CA THR A 57 3.96 -17.99 -10.95
C THR A 57 4.34 -19.29 -11.64
N THR A 58 5.08 -19.21 -12.76
CA THR A 58 5.37 -20.31 -13.68
C THR A 58 6.80 -20.20 -14.26
N ALA A 59 7.28 -21.28 -14.89
CA ALA A 59 8.55 -21.25 -15.61
C ALA A 59 8.49 -20.27 -16.80
N GLY A 60 9.57 -19.50 -16.98
CA GLY A 60 9.70 -18.47 -18.01
C GLY A 60 9.27 -17.08 -17.57
N GLU A 61 8.53 -16.95 -16.46
CA GLU A 61 8.16 -15.66 -15.91
C GLU A 61 9.26 -15.06 -15.03
N LYS A 62 9.38 -13.73 -15.09
CA LYS A 62 10.33 -12.98 -14.27
C LYS A 62 9.83 -12.90 -12.83
N VAL A 63 10.75 -13.11 -11.90
CA VAL A 63 10.53 -13.03 -10.46
C VAL A 63 11.43 -11.94 -9.92
N HIS A 64 10.91 -11.07 -9.06
CA HIS A 64 11.67 -9.97 -8.47
C HIS A 64 11.74 -10.17 -6.97
N VAL A 65 12.97 -10.20 -6.45
CA VAL A 65 13.24 -10.65 -5.10
C VAL A 65 14.24 -9.72 -4.43
N ARG A 66 13.82 -9.05 -3.35
CA ARG A 66 14.74 -8.32 -2.46
C ARG A 66 15.42 -9.30 -1.53
N ILE A 67 16.73 -9.24 -1.49
CA ILE A 67 17.58 -10.10 -0.68
C ILE A 67 18.40 -9.23 0.28
N PRO A 68 18.34 -9.50 1.60
CA PRO A 68 19.17 -8.82 2.58
C PRO A 68 20.66 -8.94 2.27
N PHE A 69 21.43 -7.86 2.46
CA PHE A 69 22.88 -7.86 2.21
C PHE A 69 23.59 -9.06 2.87
N SER A 70 23.22 -9.38 4.12
CA SER A 70 23.78 -10.50 4.90
C SER A 70 23.56 -11.90 4.28
N ARG A 71 22.59 -12.03 3.37
CA ARG A 71 22.21 -13.29 2.71
C ARG A 71 22.54 -13.32 1.23
N LEU A 72 22.90 -12.18 0.65
CA LEU A 72 23.10 -12.00 -0.78
C LEU A 72 24.07 -13.03 -1.38
N GLN A 73 25.23 -13.25 -0.74
CA GLN A 73 26.21 -14.20 -1.23
C GLN A 73 25.69 -15.64 -1.19
N ALA A 74 24.98 -16.03 -0.13
CA ALA A 74 24.42 -17.38 0.00
C ALA A 74 23.35 -17.64 -1.06
N VAL A 75 22.48 -16.65 -1.32
CA VAL A 75 21.45 -16.77 -2.35
C VAL A 75 22.06 -16.81 -3.75
N LYS A 76 23.06 -15.98 -4.07
CA LYS A 76 23.75 -16.03 -5.37
C LYS A 76 24.39 -17.39 -5.63
N ILE A 77 25.09 -17.95 -4.64
CA ILE A 77 25.67 -19.30 -4.73
C ILE A 77 24.57 -20.36 -4.95
N PHE A 78 23.44 -20.24 -4.25
CA PHE A 78 22.29 -21.14 -4.44
C PHE A 78 21.73 -21.06 -5.87
N LEU A 79 21.55 -19.85 -6.41
CA LEU A 79 21.05 -19.67 -7.77
C LEU A 79 22.03 -20.25 -8.81
N GLU A 80 23.33 -19.98 -8.63
CA GLU A 80 24.40 -20.47 -9.51
C GLU A 80 24.51 -22.00 -9.49
N SER A 81 24.43 -22.63 -8.32
CA SER A 81 24.55 -24.10 -8.18
C SER A 81 23.37 -24.86 -8.80
N HIS A 82 22.19 -24.23 -8.87
CA HIS A 82 20.99 -24.79 -9.53
C HIS A 82 20.81 -24.29 -10.97
N GLY A 83 21.79 -23.56 -11.52
CA GLY A 83 21.76 -23.04 -12.89
C GLY A 83 20.59 -22.08 -13.15
N ILE A 84 20.14 -21.36 -12.12
CA ILE A 84 19.03 -20.40 -12.20
C ILE A 84 19.61 -19.05 -12.61
N PRO A 85 19.28 -18.53 -13.81
CA PRO A 85 19.80 -17.25 -14.26
C PRO A 85 19.17 -16.10 -13.47
N TYR A 86 19.99 -15.12 -13.11
CA TYR A 86 19.55 -13.89 -12.47
C TYR A 86 20.36 -12.68 -12.96
N SER A 87 19.78 -11.49 -12.80
CA SER A 87 20.46 -10.21 -12.96
C SER A 87 20.15 -9.30 -11.77
N ILE A 88 21.07 -8.40 -11.45
CA ILE A 88 20.84 -7.39 -10.42
C ILE A 88 19.96 -6.30 -11.05
N MET A 89 18.75 -6.13 -10.53
CA MET A 89 17.80 -5.10 -10.97
C MET A 89 18.00 -3.80 -10.17
N ILE A 90 18.26 -3.92 -8.86
CA ILE A 90 18.56 -2.81 -7.96
C ILE A 90 19.80 -3.18 -7.15
N GLU A 91 20.83 -2.35 -7.24
CA GLU A 91 22.15 -2.58 -6.64
C GLU A 91 22.19 -2.31 -5.14
N ASP A 92 21.46 -1.30 -4.68
CA ASP A 92 21.30 -0.95 -3.28
C ASP A 92 19.93 -0.30 -3.07
N VAL A 93 19.03 -0.98 -2.37
CA VAL A 93 17.68 -0.49 -2.08
C VAL A 93 17.72 0.77 -1.20
N GLN A 94 18.71 0.91 -0.31
CA GLN A 94 18.79 2.08 0.58
C GLN A 94 19.00 3.38 -0.20
N VAL A 95 19.75 3.34 -1.31
CA VAL A 95 19.99 4.52 -2.16
C VAL A 95 18.68 5.09 -2.72
N LEU A 96 17.75 4.21 -3.11
CA LEU A 96 16.44 4.64 -3.62
C LEU A 96 15.57 5.22 -2.51
N LEU A 97 15.58 4.60 -1.33
CA LEU A 97 14.83 5.08 -0.17
C LEU A 97 15.36 6.40 0.37
N ASP A 98 16.67 6.60 0.36
CA ASP A 98 17.29 7.86 0.79
C ASP A 98 16.89 9.00 -0.14
N LYS A 99 16.88 8.75 -1.46
CA LYS A 99 16.43 9.71 -2.46
C LYS A 99 14.94 10.05 -2.29
N GLU A 100 14.08 9.04 -2.14
CA GLU A 100 12.65 9.25 -1.88
C GLU A 100 12.42 10.09 -0.61
N ASN A 101 13.12 9.76 0.49
CA ASN A 101 13.03 10.50 1.74
C ASN A 101 13.53 11.95 1.61
N GLU A 102 14.58 12.19 0.81
CA GLU A 102 15.07 13.54 0.54
C GLU A 102 14.04 14.37 -0.26
N GLU A 103 13.46 13.79 -1.30
CA GLU A 103 12.42 14.40 -2.12
C GLU A 103 11.18 14.74 -1.27
N MET A 104 10.66 13.79 -0.48
CA MET A 104 9.52 14.06 0.42
C MET A 104 9.81 15.20 1.40
N ARG A 105 10.99 15.21 2.06
CA ARG A 105 11.36 16.29 2.99
C ARG A 105 11.52 17.63 2.28
N PHE A 106 11.96 17.63 1.03
CA PHE A 106 12.05 18.84 0.22
C PHE A 106 10.65 19.39 -0.09
N HIS A 107 9.72 18.53 -0.50
CA HIS A 107 8.34 18.93 -0.82
C HIS A 107 7.56 19.41 0.41
N GLN A 108 7.62 18.69 1.53
CA GLN A 108 6.99 19.10 2.80
C GLN A 108 7.42 20.50 3.25
N ARG A 109 8.67 20.90 2.97
CA ARG A 109 9.15 22.25 3.29
C ARG A 109 8.56 23.32 2.40
N ARG A 110 8.25 23.00 1.14
CA ARG A 110 7.65 23.94 0.17
C ARG A 110 6.14 24.08 0.35
N GLU A 111 5.45 23.00 0.69
CA GLU A 111 3.99 23.01 0.87
C GLU A 111 3.51 23.84 2.06
N ARG A 112 4.38 24.07 3.06
CA ARG A 112 4.14 25.06 4.14
C ARG A 112 3.90 26.49 3.63
N SER A 113 4.08 26.74 2.34
CA SER A 113 3.93 28.05 1.69
C SER A 113 2.99 28.06 0.48
N GLY A 114 2.26 26.97 0.18
CA GLY A 114 1.49 26.85 -1.06
C GLY A 114 0.38 25.81 -1.08
N THR A 115 -0.09 25.46 -2.29
CA THR A 115 -1.13 24.47 -2.57
C THR A 115 -0.61 23.03 -2.43
N PHE A 116 -1.49 22.09 -2.12
CA PHE A 116 -1.18 20.66 -2.06
C PHE A 116 -0.53 20.15 -3.36
N ASN A 117 0.56 19.40 -3.25
CA ASN A 117 1.31 18.86 -4.37
C ASN A 117 0.98 17.38 -4.59
N PHE A 118 0.11 17.09 -5.56
CA PHE A 118 -0.22 15.71 -5.94
C PHE A 118 0.95 14.91 -6.56
N GLY A 119 2.07 15.56 -6.87
CA GLY A 119 3.26 14.94 -7.48
C GLY A 119 4.29 14.39 -6.49
N THR A 120 3.95 14.27 -5.20
CA THR A 120 4.81 13.67 -4.17
C THR A 120 4.01 12.71 -3.28
N TYR A 121 4.71 11.89 -2.52
CA TYR A 121 4.10 11.06 -1.47
C TYR A 121 3.86 11.85 -0.19
N HIS A 122 2.79 11.50 0.50
CA HIS A 122 2.24 12.23 1.64
C HIS A 122 1.98 11.31 2.83
N THR A 123 2.18 11.82 4.03
CA THR A 123 1.80 11.14 5.28
C THR A 123 0.29 10.90 5.35
N LEU A 124 -0.15 10.00 6.23
CA LEU A 124 -1.58 9.71 6.41
C LEU A 124 -2.35 10.97 6.83
N GLU A 125 -1.75 11.79 7.70
CA GLU A 125 -2.32 13.04 8.18
C GLU A 125 -2.47 14.08 7.05
N GLU A 126 -1.47 14.20 6.18
CA GLU A 126 -1.53 15.08 4.99
C GLU A 126 -2.62 14.62 4.00
N ILE A 127 -2.76 13.29 3.79
CA ILE A 127 -3.84 12.73 2.97
C ILE A 127 -5.22 13.05 3.56
N PHE A 128 -5.42 12.84 4.86
CA PHE A 128 -6.69 13.15 5.51
C PHE A 128 -7.01 14.64 5.46
N GLN A 129 -6.03 15.51 5.68
CA GLN A 129 -6.22 16.94 5.56
C GLN A 129 -6.64 17.35 4.14
N GLU A 130 -6.06 16.75 3.11
CA GLU A 130 -6.45 17.05 1.73
C GLU A 130 -7.84 16.50 1.37
N MET A 131 -8.23 15.35 1.94
CA MET A 131 -9.61 14.85 1.82
C MET A 131 -10.62 15.84 2.42
N ASP A 132 -10.29 16.43 3.58
CA ASP A 132 -11.12 17.46 4.21
C ASP A 132 -11.17 18.72 3.33
N ASN A 133 -10.03 19.18 2.82
CA ASN A 133 -9.94 20.34 1.91
C ASN A 133 -10.81 20.15 0.65
N LEU A 134 -10.79 18.96 0.05
CA LEU A 134 -11.62 18.65 -1.13
C LEU A 134 -13.12 18.70 -0.81
N ALA A 135 -13.53 18.17 0.35
CA ALA A 135 -14.93 18.24 0.78
C ALA A 135 -15.37 19.69 1.08
N GLU A 136 -14.49 20.51 1.67
CA GLU A 136 -14.76 21.93 1.90
C GLU A 136 -14.81 22.76 0.61
N GLN A 137 -13.96 22.43 -0.37
CA GLN A 137 -13.90 23.15 -1.64
C GLN A 137 -15.10 22.83 -2.56
N TYR A 138 -15.64 21.61 -2.48
CA TYR A 138 -16.74 21.14 -3.32
C TYR A 138 -17.90 20.56 -2.49
N PRO A 139 -18.54 21.34 -1.60
CA PRO A 139 -19.46 20.83 -0.59
C PRO A 139 -20.77 20.26 -1.15
N ASP A 140 -21.18 20.67 -2.35
CA ASP A 140 -22.38 20.17 -3.02
C ASP A 140 -22.16 18.85 -3.77
N LEU A 141 -20.89 18.41 -3.90
CA LEU A 141 -20.49 17.24 -4.67
C LEU A 141 -19.75 16.21 -3.84
N VAL A 142 -18.84 16.65 -2.96
CA VAL A 142 -17.91 15.82 -2.21
C VAL A 142 -18.28 15.82 -0.75
N SER A 143 -18.37 14.64 -0.16
CA SER A 143 -18.56 14.46 1.29
C SER A 143 -17.65 13.35 1.80
N GLN A 144 -17.27 13.42 3.07
CA GLN A 144 -16.45 12.40 3.71
C GLN A 144 -17.31 11.49 4.58
N LEU A 145 -17.07 10.18 4.50
CA LEU A 145 -17.76 9.16 5.27
C LEU A 145 -16.74 8.31 6.03
N GLN A 146 -16.87 8.25 7.34
CA GLN A 146 -16.10 7.31 8.14
C GLN A 146 -16.81 5.96 8.17
N ILE A 147 -16.21 4.94 7.56
CA ILE A 147 -16.81 3.60 7.42
C ILE A 147 -16.40 2.62 8.53
N GLY A 148 -15.45 3.02 9.38
CA GLY A 148 -14.97 2.20 10.47
C GLY A 148 -13.64 2.66 11.04
N TYR A 149 -12.94 1.71 11.65
CA TYR A 149 -11.62 1.91 12.23
C TYR A 149 -10.71 0.76 11.84
N SER A 150 -9.43 1.09 11.66
CA SER A 150 -8.35 0.11 11.54
C SER A 150 -8.12 -0.64 12.85
N PHE A 151 -7.19 -1.60 12.84
CA PHE A 151 -6.83 -2.36 14.02
C PHE A 151 -6.26 -1.46 15.12
N GLU A 152 -5.37 -0.53 14.76
CA GLU A 152 -4.82 0.46 15.68
C GLU A 152 -5.73 1.68 15.89
N LYS A 153 -7.01 1.55 15.55
CA LYS A 153 -8.04 2.56 15.80
C LYS A 153 -7.85 3.86 15.04
N ARG A 154 -7.25 3.81 13.85
CA ARG A 154 -7.27 4.94 12.90
C ARG A 154 -8.58 4.94 12.12
N PRO A 155 -9.18 6.10 11.84
CA PRO A 155 -10.41 6.16 11.07
C PRO A 155 -10.19 5.66 9.64
N MET A 156 -11.18 4.98 9.08
CA MET A 156 -11.22 4.62 7.67
C MET A 156 -12.20 5.56 6.97
N ASN A 157 -11.65 6.55 6.25
CA ASN A 157 -12.42 7.63 5.64
C ASN A 157 -12.53 7.43 4.13
N VAL A 158 -13.74 7.58 3.61
CA VAL A 158 -14.10 7.46 2.19
C VAL A 158 -14.57 8.81 1.69
N LEU A 159 -14.13 9.22 0.50
CA LEU A 159 -14.72 10.33 -0.23
C LEU A 159 -15.91 9.82 -1.05
N LYS A 160 -17.08 10.41 -0.83
CA LYS A 160 -18.28 10.20 -1.64
C LYS A 160 -18.44 11.40 -2.59
N PHE A 161 -18.52 11.11 -3.89
CA PHE A 161 -18.85 12.05 -4.96
C PHE A 161 -20.27 11.77 -5.44
N SER A 162 -21.18 12.73 -5.32
CA SER A 162 -22.60 12.54 -5.63
C SER A 162 -23.29 13.85 -5.96
N THR A 163 -24.19 13.81 -6.95
CA THR A 163 -25.11 14.93 -7.24
C THR A 163 -26.49 14.72 -6.60
N GLY A 164 -26.59 13.80 -5.64
CA GLY A 164 -27.81 13.47 -4.90
C GLY A 164 -28.66 12.37 -5.55
N GLY A 165 -29.78 12.04 -4.91
CA GLY A 165 -30.68 10.96 -5.33
C GLY A 165 -30.24 9.57 -4.86
N ASN A 166 -31.02 8.55 -5.23
CA ASN A 166 -30.69 7.14 -4.97
C ASN A 166 -30.16 6.52 -6.26
N LYS A 167 -28.83 6.45 -6.38
CA LYS A 167 -28.11 6.03 -7.58
C LYS A 167 -27.33 4.74 -7.34
N SER A 168 -27.02 4.03 -8.42
CA SER A 168 -25.99 3.00 -8.39
C SER A 168 -24.63 3.61 -8.05
N ALA A 169 -23.73 2.82 -7.49
CA ALA A 169 -22.45 3.31 -7.00
C ALA A 169 -21.26 2.55 -7.59
N ILE A 170 -20.15 3.26 -7.75
CA ILE A 170 -18.83 2.71 -8.05
C ILE A 170 -18.00 2.78 -6.77
N TRP A 171 -17.35 1.67 -6.42
CA TRP A 171 -16.39 1.60 -5.33
C TRP A 171 -14.96 1.57 -5.88
N LEU A 172 -14.11 2.45 -5.37
CA LEU A 172 -12.70 2.52 -5.67
C LEU A 172 -11.92 2.50 -4.35
N ASP A 173 -10.86 1.72 -4.29
CA ASP A 173 -9.96 1.73 -3.13
C ASP A 173 -8.50 1.61 -3.55
N ALA A 174 -7.61 2.06 -2.67
CA ALA A 174 -6.18 2.09 -2.90
C ALA A 174 -5.39 1.79 -1.62
N GLY A 175 -4.15 1.34 -1.78
CA GLY A 175 -3.25 1.16 -0.65
C GLY A 175 -3.65 0.05 0.31
N ILE A 176 -4.27 -1.04 -0.18
CA ILE A 176 -4.48 -2.25 0.63
C ILE A 176 -3.14 -2.86 1.07
N HIS A 177 -2.14 -2.78 0.18
CA HIS A 177 -0.75 -3.05 0.49
C HIS A 177 -0.03 -1.74 0.81
N ALA A 178 0.52 -1.65 2.02
CA ALA A 178 1.05 -0.41 2.54
C ALA A 178 2.23 0.16 1.73
N ARG A 179 3.11 -0.69 1.17
CA ARG A 179 4.28 -0.28 0.38
C ARG A 179 3.99 0.23 -1.03
N GLU A 180 2.77 0.10 -1.51
CA GLU A 180 2.39 0.47 -2.89
C GLU A 180 2.00 1.95 -2.98
N TRP A 181 2.86 2.87 -2.49
CA TRP A 181 2.59 4.30 -2.26
C TRP A 181 2.01 5.06 -3.45
N VAL A 182 2.34 4.62 -4.67
CA VAL A 182 1.78 5.17 -5.90
C VAL A 182 0.25 5.05 -5.96
N THR A 183 -0.33 4.02 -5.36
CA THR A 183 -1.78 3.80 -5.37
C THR A 183 -2.51 4.84 -4.54
N GLN A 184 -2.03 5.15 -3.32
CA GLN A 184 -2.61 6.18 -2.45
C GLN A 184 -2.48 7.57 -3.09
N ALA A 185 -1.31 7.89 -3.65
CA ALA A 185 -1.09 9.16 -4.33
C ALA A 185 -2.01 9.31 -5.56
N THR A 186 -2.14 8.25 -6.36
CA THR A 186 -3.03 8.23 -7.53
C THR A 186 -4.49 8.37 -7.13
N ALA A 187 -4.92 7.73 -6.05
CA ALA A 187 -6.29 7.86 -5.54
C ALA A 187 -6.59 9.32 -5.15
N LEU A 188 -5.70 9.97 -4.41
CA LEU A 188 -5.90 11.37 -4.01
C LEU A 188 -5.88 12.34 -5.20
N TRP A 189 -5.02 12.11 -6.19
CA TRP A 189 -5.07 12.86 -7.45
C TRP A 189 -6.39 12.64 -8.21
N THR A 190 -6.86 11.38 -8.25
CA THR A 190 -8.13 11.00 -8.89
C THR A 190 -9.31 11.69 -8.22
N ALA A 191 -9.34 11.76 -6.88
CA ALA A 191 -10.34 12.52 -6.13
C ALA A 191 -10.40 13.98 -6.57
N ASN A 192 -9.24 14.65 -6.65
CA ASN A 192 -9.16 16.03 -7.09
C ASN A 192 -9.62 16.20 -8.56
N GLN A 193 -9.28 15.28 -9.46
CA GLN A 193 -9.75 15.32 -10.85
C GLN A 193 -11.27 15.16 -10.95
N ILE A 194 -11.85 14.17 -10.28
CA ILE A 194 -13.30 13.96 -10.26
C ILE A 194 -14.03 15.22 -9.78
N ALA A 195 -13.56 15.82 -8.68
CA ALA A 195 -14.17 17.03 -8.14
C ALA A 195 -14.01 18.26 -9.06
N SER A 196 -12.80 18.47 -9.59
CA SER A 196 -12.47 19.66 -10.38
C SER A 196 -12.99 19.62 -11.82
N ASP A 197 -13.23 18.43 -12.37
CA ASP A 197 -13.72 18.24 -13.74
C ASP A 197 -15.25 18.11 -13.83
N TYR A 198 -15.96 17.86 -12.73
CA TYR A 198 -17.42 17.86 -12.73
C TYR A 198 -17.97 19.22 -13.18
N GLY A 199 -18.90 19.21 -14.15
CA GLY A 199 -19.43 20.40 -14.80
C GLY A 199 -18.53 21.00 -15.89
N LYS A 200 -17.34 20.44 -16.12
CA LYS A 200 -16.39 20.86 -17.17
C LYS A 200 -16.17 19.75 -18.21
N ASP A 201 -15.82 18.55 -17.74
CA ASP A 201 -15.68 17.37 -18.60
C ASP A 201 -17.04 16.68 -18.76
N PRO A 202 -17.55 16.52 -20.00
CA PRO A 202 -18.85 15.89 -20.23
C PRO A 202 -18.93 14.44 -19.76
N SER A 203 -17.82 13.69 -19.76
CA SER A 203 -17.81 12.27 -19.40
C SER A 203 -17.92 12.08 -17.89
N ILE A 204 -17.12 12.80 -17.10
CA ILE A 204 -17.21 12.80 -15.64
C ILE A 204 -18.56 13.35 -15.18
N THR A 205 -19.07 14.40 -15.84
CA THR A 205 -20.37 14.98 -15.52
C THR A 205 -21.50 13.97 -15.74
N ALA A 206 -21.55 13.34 -16.92
CA ALA A 206 -22.55 12.30 -17.21
C ALA A 206 -22.45 11.09 -16.27
N LEU A 207 -21.24 10.73 -15.84
CA LEU A 207 -21.02 9.66 -14.87
C LEU A 207 -21.61 10.02 -13.51
N LEU A 208 -21.28 11.20 -12.95
CA LEU A 208 -21.77 11.61 -11.62
C LEU A 208 -23.27 11.96 -11.60
N ASP A 209 -23.83 12.34 -12.74
CA ASP A 209 -25.28 12.51 -12.90
C ASP A 209 -26.05 11.19 -12.79
N THR A 210 -25.40 10.06 -13.10
CA THR A 210 -26.05 8.73 -13.11
C THR A 210 -25.59 7.80 -12.00
N MET A 211 -24.39 7.99 -11.45
CA MET A 211 -23.79 7.13 -10.43
C MET A 211 -23.11 7.94 -9.31
N ASP A 212 -23.08 7.39 -8.10
CA ASP A 212 -22.22 7.87 -7.03
C ASP A 212 -20.84 7.20 -7.12
N ILE A 213 -19.77 7.90 -6.75
CA ILE A 213 -18.42 7.29 -6.60
C ILE A 213 -18.02 7.34 -5.13
N PHE A 214 -17.58 6.20 -4.60
CA PHE A 214 -16.98 6.07 -3.29
C PHE A 214 -15.52 5.70 -3.47
N LEU A 215 -14.62 6.54 -2.94
CA LEU A 215 -13.19 6.33 -3.04
C LEU A 215 -12.56 6.26 -1.65
N LEU A 216 -11.89 5.15 -1.34
CA LEU A 216 -11.10 4.93 -0.14
C LEU A 216 -9.59 5.07 -0.48
N PRO A 217 -8.94 6.23 -0.22
CA PRO A 217 -7.57 6.44 -0.66
C PRO A 217 -6.54 5.59 0.11
N VAL A 218 -6.84 5.21 1.36
CA VAL A 218 -5.95 4.42 2.21
C VAL A 218 -6.71 3.29 2.89
N THR A 219 -6.76 2.14 2.22
CA THR A 219 -7.44 0.92 2.72
C THR A 219 -6.73 0.32 3.95
N ASN A 220 -5.39 0.43 4.03
CA ASN A 220 -4.59 -0.07 5.15
C ASN A 220 -3.81 1.07 5.85
N PRO A 221 -4.49 1.92 6.66
CA PRO A 221 -3.84 3.08 7.28
C PRO A 221 -2.77 2.70 8.31
N ASP A 222 -2.91 1.55 8.99
CA ASP A 222 -1.93 1.08 9.98
C ASP A 222 -0.62 0.65 9.33
N GLY A 223 -0.72 -0.11 8.23
CA GLY A 223 0.43 -0.50 7.43
C GLY A 223 1.08 0.73 6.77
N TYR A 224 0.27 1.65 6.24
CA TYR A 224 0.78 2.86 5.59
C TYR A 224 1.63 3.70 6.55
N VAL A 225 1.13 3.98 7.76
CA VAL A 225 1.92 4.69 8.80
C VAL A 225 3.17 3.91 9.20
N PHE A 226 3.09 2.58 9.26
CA PHE A 226 4.27 1.75 9.55
C PHE A 226 5.34 1.85 8.45
N SER A 227 4.92 1.93 7.19
CA SER A 227 5.83 2.06 6.05
C SER A 227 6.61 3.37 6.08
N TYR A 228 6.00 4.46 6.55
CA TYR A 228 6.66 5.76 6.73
C TYR A 228 7.61 5.81 7.93
N THR A 229 7.26 5.14 9.03
CA THR A 229 7.90 5.39 10.33
C THR A 229 8.93 4.33 10.74
N LYS A 230 8.83 3.11 10.20
CA LYS A 230 9.63 1.97 10.69
C LYS A 230 10.22 1.12 9.58
N ASN A 231 9.45 0.74 8.56
CA ASN A 231 9.92 -0.16 7.51
C ASN A 231 9.16 0.04 6.20
N HIS A 232 9.83 0.67 5.23
CA HIS A 232 9.28 0.99 3.90
C HIS A 232 8.83 -0.24 3.08
N SER A 233 9.36 -1.43 3.36
CA SER A 233 9.07 -2.64 2.56
C SER A 233 7.83 -3.42 3.03
N VAL A 234 7.13 -2.97 4.08
CA VAL A 234 5.99 -3.72 4.63
C VAL A 234 4.76 -3.67 3.74
N MET A 235 4.28 -4.84 3.35
CA MET A 235 3.04 -5.04 2.59
C MET A 235 1.80 -5.24 3.50
N LEU A 236 1.99 -5.62 4.76
CA LEU A 236 0.97 -6.28 5.59
C LEU A 236 0.19 -5.35 6.53
N THR A 237 -1.05 -5.75 6.85
CA THR A 237 -1.86 -5.18 7.93
C THR A 237 -1.28 -5.58 9.29
N ARG A 238 -1.26 -4.65 10.27
CA ARG A 238 -0.59 -4.84 11.56
C ARG A 238 -1.19 -5.91 12.48
N ILE A 239 -2.43 -6.38 12.23
CA ILE A 239 -3.03 -7.53 12.93
C ILE A 239 -2.10 -8.74 12.94
N LEU A 240 -1.39 -8.98 11.82
CA LEU A 240 -0.68 -10.23 11.57
C LEU A 240 0.79 -10.20 11.99
N VAL A 241 1.42 -9.02 11.99
CA VAL A 241 2.83 -8.85 12.40
C VAL A 241 3.02 -9.13 13.89
N GLN A 242 2.04 -8.79 14.73
CA GLN A 242 2.15 -8.90 16.20
C GLN A 242 1.74 -10.26 16.76
N LEU A 243 0.82 -10.98 16.11
CA LEU A 243 0.24 -12.21 16.66
C LEU A 243 0.90 -13.51 16.18
N LEU A 244 1.53 -13.54 15.00
CA LEU A 244 1.96 -14.82 14.40
C LEU A 244 3.46 -14.95 14.10
N ARG A 245 4.26 -13.87 14.09
CA ARG A 245 5.64 -13.89 13.54
C ARG A 245 5.74 -14.56 12.16
N VAL A 246 4.62 -14.64 11.43
CA VAL A 246 4.49 -15.22 10.09
C VAL A 246 3.72 -14.20 9.23
N PRO A 247 4.28 -13.79 8.08
CA PRO A 247 3.61 -12.85 7.18
C PRO A 247 2.43 -13.52 6.45
N ILE A 248 1.23 -12.94 6.50
CA ILE A 248 0.09 -13.32 5.64
C ILE A 248 -0.39 -12.08 4.87
N PRO A 249 -0.28 -12.05 3.52
CA PRO A 249 -0.75 -10.97 2.65
C PRO A 249 -2.17 -10.46 2.99
N ALA A 250 -2.40 -9.13 2.90
CA ALA A 250 -3.71 -8.53 3.14
C ALA A 250 -4.80 -9.09 2.20
N LEU A 251 -4.43 -9.40 0.96
CA LEU A 251 -5.32 -10.09 0.01
C LEU A 251 -5.73 -11.51 0.45
N LEU A 252 -4.91 -12.21 1.24
CA LEU A 252 -5.28 -13.51 1.81
C LEU A 252 -6.16 -13.37 3.05
N SER A 253 -6.16 -12.20 3.70
CA SER A 253 -7.12 -11.85 4.76
C SER A 253 -8.47 -11.36 4.23
N ASN A 254 -8.63 -11.20 2.91
CA ASN A 254 -9.95 -10.97 2.29
C ASN A 254 -10.85 -12.22 2.35
N LEU A 255 -10.35 -13.35 2.88
CA LEU A 255 -11.23 -14.24 3.64
C LEU A 255 -11.60 -13.54 4.95
N TRP A 256 -12.69 -12.78 4.91
CA TRP A 256 -13.59 -12.68 6.06
C TRP A 256 -13.61 -14.07 6.72
N ILE A 257 -13.16 -14.18 7.97
CA ILE A 257 -13.14 -15.46 8.69
C ILE A 257 -14.61 -15.89 8.85
N TRP A 258 -15.12 -16.64 7.88
CA TRP A 258 -16.34 -17.41 8.01
C TRP A 258 -15.96 -18.71 8.71
N LYS A 259 -15.76 -18.61 10.03
CA LYS A 259 -15.60 -19.79 10.88
C LYS A 259 -16.45 -19.57 12.12
N ASN A 260 -17.51 -20.36 12.21
CA ASN A 260 -18.49 -20.46 13.30
C ASN A 260 -19.64 -19.44 13.31
N GLY A 261 -20.32 -19.24 12.17
CA GLY A 261 -21.76 -18.97 12.17
C GLY A 261 -22.28 -17.67 12.80
N GLU A 262 -21.42 -16.77 13.26
CA GLU A 262 -21.80 -15.43 13.75
C GLU A 262 -20.87 -14.39 13.10
N GLY A 263 -21.26 -13.93 11.92
CA GLY A 263 -20.61 -12.82 11.23
C GLY A 263 -21.26 -11.49 11.61
N LEU A 264 -20.45 -10.45 11.79
CA LEU A 264 -20.91 -9.06 11.71
C LEU A 264 -21.35 -8.79 10.27
N LEU A 265 -22.64 -9.04 10.03
CA LEU A 265 -23.35 -8.67 8.82
C LEU A 265 -23.50 -7.15 8.79
N PHE A 266 -23.04 -6.53 7.71
CA PHE A 266 -23.78 -5.40 7.16
C PHE A 266 -25.07 -5.97 6.58
N GLU A 267 -26.18 -5.89 7.32
CA GLU A 267 -27.50 -6.08 6.73
C GLU A 267 -27.82 -4.87 5.84
N PRO A 268 -28.09 -5.06 4.54
CA PRO A 268 -28.81 -4.08 3.76
C PRO A 268 -30.29 -4.23 4.10
N GLN A 269 -30.88 -3.22 4.73
CA GLN A 269 -32.33 -3.05 4.73
C GLN A 269 -32.76 -2.64 3.32
N GLY A 270 -32.96 -3.60 2.41
CA GLY A 270 -33.52 -3.34 1.07
C GLY A 270 -33.29 -4.46 0.05
N PRO A 271 -34.31 -4.87 -0.74
CA PRO A 271 -34.20 -5.98 -1.66
C PRO A 271 -33.66 -5.53 -3.02
N SER A 272 -32.36 -5.71 -3.25
CA SER A 272 -31.78 -6.04 -4.57
C SER A 272 -30.26 -6.09 -4.43
N GLY A 273 -29.73 -7.28 -4.20
CA GLY A 273 -28.29 -7.53 -4.25
C GLY A 273 -27.85 -7.79 -5.67
N TYR A 274 -26.72 -7.19 -6.08
CA TYR A 274 -25.72 -7.75 -7.00
C TYR A 274 -24.40 -6.99 -6.78
N TRP A 275 -23.34 -7.69 -6.35
CA TRP A 275 -21.96 -7.22 -6.43
C TRP A 275 -21.26 -8.08 -7.47
N CYS A 276 -20.98 -7.50 -8.64
CA CYS A 276 -20.23 -8.14 -9.71
C CYS A 276 -18.83 -7.53 -9.74
N GLY A 277 -17.83 -8.28 -9.30
CA GLY A 277 -16.44 -8.02 -9.66
C GLY A 277 -16.27 -8.35 -11.13
N CYS A 278 -15.99 -7.34 -11.95
CA CYS A 278 -15.57 -7.55 -13.33
C CYS A 278 -14.19 -8.18 -13.34
N LEU A 279 -14.15 -9.50 -13.52
CA LEU A 279 -13.16 -10.21 -14.32
C LEU A 279 -13.97 -11.11 -15.26
N ALA A 280 -14.19 -10.65 -16.48
CA ALA A 280 -14.68 -11.47 -17.58
C ALA A 280 -13.58 -11.53 -18.64
N GLU A 281 -12.88 -12.66 -18.68
CA GLU A 281 -12.71 -13.41 -19.93
C GLU A 281 -13.86 -14.41 -20.04
#